data_AF-A0A3D4NHN7-F1
#
_entry.id   AF-A0A3D4NHN7-F1
#
_cell.length_a   1.000
_cell.length_b   1.000
_cell.length_c   1.000
_cell.angle_alpha   90.00
_cell.angle_beta   90.00
_cell.angle_gamma   90.00
#
_symmetry.space_group_name_H-M   'P 1'
#
loop_
_entity.id
_entity.type
_entity.pdbx_description
1 polymer ?
#
loop_
_entity_poly.entity_id
_entity_poly.type
_entity_poly.pdbx_seq_one_letter_code
_entity_poly.pdbx_strand_id
1 'polypeptide(L)'
;VQFGEGGAGTFSDGKLYSQIKDPKFIGRKVLHEFVKAGAPEEILYVSKPHIGTFRLTGVVENMREQIRAMGGEVRFQQRVTDVLIEDGQLVGVELNGGEQIHSKHVILALGHSARDTFRMLHGRGVFMEAKPFSVGFRIEHPQSLIDRARLGKYAGHPKLGAADYKLVHHASNGRSVYSFCMCPGG
;
A
#
# COMPACT_ATOMS: atom_id res chain seq x y z
N VAL A 1 12.71 -2.70 0.82
CA VAL A 1 11.26 -2.97 0.59
C VAL A 1 10.39 -1.78 0.92
N GLN A 2 10.51 -1.14 2.09
CA GLN A 2 9.51 -0.15 2.55
C GLN A 2 9.57 1.21 1.85
N PHE A 3 10.74 1.62 1.39
CA PHE A 3 10.99 2.95 0.83
C PHE A 3 11.52 2.85 -0.61
N GLY A 4 11.09 3.80 -1.44
CA GLY A 4 11.38 3.85 -2.86
C GLY A 4 10.15 4.29 -3.66
N GLU A 5 10.30 4.32 -4.98
CA GLU A 5 9.19 4.58 -5.89
C GLU A 5 8.07 3.53 -5.70
N GLY A 6 6.84 4.01 -5.54
CA GLY A 6 5.65 3.19 -5.25
C GLY A 6 5.54 2.65 -3.81
N GLY A 7 6.53 2.95 -2.96
CA GLY A 7 6.53 2.60 -1.54
C GLY A 7 6.45 1.10 -1.27
N ALA A 8 5.79 0.72 -0.17
CA ALA A 8 5.67 -0.68 0.24
C ALA A 8 4.83 -1.55 -0.72
N GLY A 9 4.05 -0.94 -1.62
CA GLY A 9 3.20 -1.64 -2.57
C GLY A 9 3.96 -2.26 -3.75
N THR A 10 5.10 -1.67 -4.15
CA THR A 10 5.83 -2.02 -5.37
C THR A 10 6.26 -3.49 -5.43
N PHE A 11 6.72 -4.03 -4.30
CA PHE A 11 7.18 -5.41 -4.18
C PHE A 11 6.13 -6.28 -3.49
N SER A 12 4.91 -6.27 -4.03
CA SER A 12 3.79 -7.05 -3.50
C SER A 12 3.00 -7.72 -4.62
N ASP A 13 2.17 -8.70 -4.24
CA ASP A 13 1.17 -9.30 -5.14
C ASP A 13 0.23 -8.23 -5.76
N GLY A 14 0.12 -7.05 -5.14
CA GLY A 14 -0.64 -5.94 -5.69
C GLY A 14 -2.15 -6.18 -5.68
N LYS A 15 -2.68 -6.79 -4.61
CA LYS A 15 -4.12 -7.03 -4.42
C LYS A 15 -4.87 -5.70 -4.28
N LEU A 16 -5.90 -5.50 -5.11
CA LEU A 16 -6.61 -4.22 -5.21
C LEU A 16 -8.07 -4.31 -4.71
N TYR A 17 -8.37 -5.22 -3.79
CA TYR A 17 -9.71 -5.34 -3.22
C TYR A 17 -9.83 -4.64 -1.86
N SER A 18 -10.97 -3.99 -1.63
CA SER A 18 -11.34 -3.38 -0.35
C SER A 18 -12.72 -3.87 0.08
N GLN A 19 -12.96 -3.94 1.38
CA GLN A 19 -14.29 -4.26 1.95
C GLN A 19 -15.06 -3.00 2.36
N ILE A 20 -14.53 -1.82 2.03
CA ILE A 20 -15.13 -0.52 2.33
C ILE A 20 -16.18 -0.18 1.27
N LYS A 21 -17.34 0.32 1.71
CA LYS A 21 -18.35 0.88 0.79
C LYS A 21 -17.83 2.19 0.21
N ASP A 22 -17.89 2.33 -1.11
CA ASP A 22 -17.38 3.50 -1.84
C ASP A 22 -18.48 4.12 -2.72
N PRO A 23 -19.41 4.88 -2.13
CA PRO A 23 -20.50 5.51 -2.89
C PRO A 23 -20.02 6.61 -3.85
N LYS A 24 -18.79 7.11 -3.68
CA LYS A 24 -18.19 8.15 -4.53
C LYS A 24 -17.32 7.59 -5.66
N PHE A 25 -17.20 6.25 -5.75
CA PHE A 25 -16.42 5.57 -6.78
C PHE A 25 -14.94 5.99 -6.84
N ILE A 26 -14.35 6.37 -5.69
CA ILE A 26 -12.93 6.74 -5.59
C ILE A 26 -12.04 5.54 -5.94
N GLY A 27 -12.39 4.34 -5.47
CA GLY A 27 -11.68 3.11 -5.82
C GLY A 27 -11.71 2.84 -7.32
N ARG A 28 -12.86 3.08 -7.97
CA ARG A 28 -12.99 2.96 -9.43
C ARG A 28 -12.05 3.95 -10.15
N LYS A 29 -11.98 5.20 -9.70
CA LYS A 29 -11.02 6.19 -10.24
C LYS A 29 -9.58 5.70 -10.14
N VAL A 30 -9.16 5.17 -8.99
CA VAL A 30 -7.81 4.62 -8.80
C VAL A 30 -7.52 3.48 -9.79
N LEU A 31 -8.44 2.53 -9.96
CA LEU A 31 -8.27 1.42 -10.91
C LEU A 31 -8.14 1.92 -12.35
N HIS A 32 -8.91 2.94 -12.75
CA HIS A 32 -8.79 3.54 -14.08
C HIS A 32 -7.43 4.21 -14.29
N GLU A 33 -6.88 4.89 -13.28
CA GLU A 33 -5.55 5.49 -13.40
C GLU A 33 -4.46 4.41 -13.50
N PHE A 34 -4.59 3.28 -12.80
CA PHE A 34 -3.68 2.15 -13.01
C PHE A 34 -3.74 1.60 -14.43
N VAL A 35 -4.94 1.41 -14.99
CA VAL A 35 -5.09 0.93 -16.39
C VAL A 35 -4.49 1.93 -17.37
N LYS A 36 -4.75 3.23 -17.21
CA LYS A 36 -4.13 4.28 -18.03
C LYS A 36 -2.60 4.28 -17.96
N ALA A 37 -2.05 3.87 -16.82
CA ALA A 37 -0.61 3.72 -16.61
C ALA A 37 -0.06 2.34 -17.02
N GLY A 38 -0.86 1.49 -17.68
CA GLY A 38 -0.41 0.23 -18.26
C GLY A 38 -0.75 -1.03 -17.44
N ALA A 39 -1.60 -0.91 -16.41
CA ALA A 39 -2.12 -2.09 -15.73
C ALA A 39 -3.16 -2.83 -16.62
N PRO A 40 -3.33 -4.15 -16.44
CA PRO A 40 -4.29 -4.95 -17.22
C PRO A 40 -5.73 -4.45 -17.06
N GLU A 41 -6.50 -4.37 -18.16
CA GLU A 41 -7.90 -3.93 -18.09
C GLU A 41 -8.79 -4.82 -17.22
N GLU A 42 -8.43 -6.10 -17.08
CA GLU A 42 -9.16 -7.07 -16.26
C GLU A 42 -9.26 -6.67 -14.79
N ILE A 43 -8.38 -5.80 -14.28
CA ILE A 43 -8.47 -5.31 -12.90
C ILE A 43 -9.75 -4.51 -12.64
N LEU A 44 -10.43 -4.03 -13.68
CA LEU A 44 -11.67 -3.25 -13.56
C LEU A 44 -12.91 -4.12 -13.29
N TYR A 45 -12.85 -5.41 -13.59
CA TYR A 45 -14.03 -6.30 -13.53
C TYR A 45 -13.79 -7.64 -12.84
N VAL A 46 -12.54 -8.09 -12.69
CA VAL A 46 -12.23 -9.30 -11.93
C VAL A 46 -12.53 -9.07 -10.44
N SER A 47 -13.10 -10.06 -9.76
CA SER A 47 -13.58 -9.94 -8.37
C SER A 47 -12.47 -9.82 -7.32
N LYS A 48 -11.27 -10.34 -7.62
CA LYS A 48 -10.07 -10.25 -6.79
C LYS A 48 -8.88 -9.78 -7.65
N PRO A 49 -8.91 -8.52 -8.08
CA PRO A 49 -7.92 -8.02 -9.02
C PRO A 49 -6.55 -7.91 -8.35
N HIS A 50 -5.51 -8.27 -9.10
CA HIS A 50 -4.12 -8.12 -8.73
C HIS A 50 -3.32 -7.65 -9.96
N ILE A 51 -2.28 -6.85 -9.75
CA ILE A 51 -1.38 -6.40 -10.83
C ILE A 51 -0.15 -7.30 -10.94
N GLY A 52 0.38 -7.75 -9.79
CA GLY A 52 1.64 -8.46 -9.67
C GLY A 52 2.88 -7.55 -9.73
N THR A 53 3.93 -7.93 -8.99
CA THR A 53 5.17 -7.16 -8.80
C THR A 53 5.81 -6.66 -10.10
N PHE A 54 5.96 -7.54 -11.11
CA PHE A 54 6.66 -7.19 -12.35
C PHE A 54 5.95 -6.09 -13.17
N ARG A 55 4.63 -6.01 -13.08
CA ARG A 55 3.85 -4.97 -13.78
C ARG A 55 3.79 -3.68 -12.96
N LEU A 56 3.79 -3.78 -11.63
CA LEU A 56 3.69 -2.62 -10.75
C LEU A 56 4.83 -1.61 -10.95
N THR A 57 6.06 -2.07 -11.19
CA THR A 57 7.20 -1.17 -11.43
C THR A 57 6.97 -0.27 -12.64
N GLY A 58 6.54 -0.83 -13.77
CA GLY A 58 6.22 -0.07 -14.98
C GLY A 58 4.98 0.83 -14.80
N VAL A 59 3.97 0.36 -14.08
CA VAL A 59 2.78 1.18 -13.78
C VAL A 59 3.15 2.43 -12.98
N VAL A 60 3.96 2.30 -11.92
CA VAL A 60 4.34 3.45 -11.10
C VAL A 60 5.24 4.42 -11.86
N GLU A 61 6.17 3.90 -12.66
CA GLU A 61 7.00 4.74 -13.54
C GLU A 61 6.15 5.56 -14.52
N ASN A 62 5.17 4.94 -15.18
CA ASN A 62 4.27 5.64 -16.08
C ASN A 62 3.44 6.71 -15.37
N MET A 63 2.96 6.42 -14.15
CA MET A 63 2.26 7.42 -13.34
C MET A 63 3.16 8.62 -12.98
N ARG A 64 4.43 8.39 -12.66
CA ARG A 64 5.40 9.47 -12.43
C ARG A 64 5.55 10.35 -13.67
N GLU A 65 5.69 9.75 -14.84
CA GLU A 65 5.85 10.51 -16.09
C GLU A 65 4.58 11.31 -16.44
N GLN A 66 3.39 10.77 -16.16
CA GLN A 66 2.14 11.53 -16.27
C GLN A 66 2.11 12.73 -15.30
N ILE A 67 2.54 12.56 -14.05
CA ILE A 67 2.65 13.66 -13.08
C ILE A 67 3.59 14.75 -13.60
N ARG A 68 4.75 14.36 -14.13
CA ARG A 68 5.72 15.29 -14.73
C ARG A 68 5.16 16.02 -15.94
N ALA A 69 4.46 15.31 -16.83
CA ALA A 69 3.81 15.90 -17.99
C ALA A 69 2.72 16.93 -17.61
N MET A 70 2.10 16.78 -16.44
CA MET A 70 1.13 17.74 -15.88
C MET A 70 1.80 18.90 -15.09
N GLY A 71 3.13 19.01 -15.12
CA GLY A 71 3.90 20.06 -14.44
C GLY A 71 4.24 19.76 -12.98
N GLY A 72 3.99 18.54 -12.50
CA GLY A 72 4.41 18.10 -11.18
C GLY A 72 5.90 17.77 -11.13
N GLU A 73 6.52 17.97 -9.96
CA GLU A 73 7.92 17.59 -9.73
C GLU A 73 8.00 16.36 -8.83
N VAL A 74 8.88 15.41 -9.17
CA VAL A 74 9.15 14.22 -8.35
C VAL A 74 10.65 14.14 -8.08
N ARG A 75 11.03 14.36 -6.81
CA ARG A 75 12.41 14.33 -6.35
C ARG A 75 12.69 13.05 -5.56
N PHE A 76 13.42 12.11 -6.17
CA PHE A 76 13.87 10.91 -5.48
C PHE A 76 15.05 11.19 -4.56
N GLN A 77 15.25 10.30 -3.58
CA GLN A 77 16.33 10.41 -2.59
C GLN A 77 16.32 11.72 -1.78
N GLN A 78 15.19 12.43 -1.79
CA GLN A 78 14.95 13.61 -0.97
C GLN A 78 14.08 13.23 0.22
N ARG A 79 14.69 13.15 1.40
CA ARG A 79 13.99 12.84 2.65
C ARG A 79 13.71 14.13 3.40
N VAL A 80 12.47 14.34 3.81
CA VAL A 80 12.12 15.39 4.77
C VAL A 80 12.67 15.01 6.15
N THR A 81 13.48 15.89 6.73
CA THR A 81 14.08 15.74 8.05
C THR A 81 13.41 16.60 9.10
N ASP A 82 12.69 17.65 8.71
CA ASP A 82 11.97 18.51 9.62
C ASP A 82 10.75 19.20 8.99
N VAL A 83 9.85 19.70 9.85
CA VAL A 83 8.74 20.58 9.46
C VAL A 83 8.96 21.98 10.02
N LEU A 84 8.68 22.99 9.19
CA LEU A 84 8.77 24.39 9.57
C LEU A 84 7.38 24.85 10.03
N ILE A 85 7.26 25.24 11.29
CA ILE A 85 6.00 25.67 11.90
C ILE A 85 6.20 27.04 12.55
N GLU A 86 5.36 28.00 12.14
CA GLU A 86 5.33 29.37 12.65
C GLU A 86 3.91 29.67 13.13
N ASP A 87 3.75 30.14 14.37
CA ASP A 87 2.44 30.47 14.96
C ASP A 87 1.36 29.38 14.81
N GLY A 88 1.78 28.11 14.90
CA GLY A 88 0.91 26.94 14.74
C GLY A 88 0.56 26.58 13.29
N GLN A 89 1.06 27.32 12.30
CA GLN A 89 0.89 27.04 10.88
C GLN A 89 2.15 26.38 10.31
N LEU A 90 1.97 25.27 9.57
CA LEU A 90 3.05 24.71 8.77
C LEU A 90 3.35 25.64 7.59
N VAL A 91 4.62 26.04 7.44
CA VAL A 91 5.08 26.96 6.39
C VAL A 91 6.08 26.32 5.43
N GLY A 92 6.54 25.11 5.72
CA GLY A 92 7.43 24.37 4.84
C GLY A 92 7.99 23.10 5.46
N VAL A 93 8.97 22.54 4.77
CA VAL A 93 9.73 21.35 5.20
C VAL A 93 11.21 21.56 4.96
N GLU A 94 12.03 20.93 5.80
CA GLU A 94 13.47 20.84 5.59
C GLU A 94 13.82 19.45 5.03
N LEU A 95 14.68 19.41 4.03
CA LEU A 95 15.20 18.21 3.42
C LEU A 95 16.53 17.80 4.04
N ASN A 96 16.85 16.52 3.91
CA ASN A 96 18.16 15.96 4.23
C ASN A 96 19.25 16.63 3.38
N GLY A 97 20.01 17.53 4.00
CA GLY A 97 20.96 18.41 3.32
C GLY A 97 20.77 19.90 3.64
N GLY A 98 19.69 20.25 4.34
CA GLY A 98 19.41 21.61 4.81
C GLY A 98 18.61 22.47 3.83
N GLU A 99 18.28 21.97 2.64
CA GLU A 99 17.38 22.66 1.71
C GLU A 99 15.99 22.80 2.34
N GLN A 100 15.38 23.98 2.24
CA GLN A 100 14.03 24.24 2.72
C GLN A 100 13.08 24.47 1.55
N ILE A 101 11.94 23.76 1.57
CA ILE A 101 10.85 23.95 0.61
C ILE A 101 9.69 24.61 1.36
N HIS A 102 9.35 25.83 0.95
CA HIS A 102 8.27 26.61 1.56
C HIS A 102 6.92 26.26 0.91
N SER A 103 5.95 25.87 1.74
CA SER A 103 4.57 25.61 1.33
C SER A 103 3.66 25.59 2.56
N LYS A 104 2.48 26.19 2.46
CA LYS A 104 1.41 26.08 3.47
C LYS A 104 0.59 24.79 3.32
N HIS A 105 0.82 24.03 2.26
CA HIS A 105 0.11 22.80 1.94
C HIS A 105 1.12 21.64 1.81
N VAL A 106 1.12 20.76 2.81
CA VAL A 106 1.99 19.58 2.86
C VAL A 106 1.14 18.35 3.18
N ILE A 107 1.30 17.30 2.39
CA ILE A 107 0.62 16.01 2.58
C ILE A 107 1.64 14.99 3.11
N LEU A 108 1.39 14.45 4.31
CA LEU A 108 2.23 13.41 4.91
C LEU A 108 1.71 12.01 4.53
N ALA A 109 2.15 11.50 3.37
CA ALA A 109 1.82 10.16 2.87
C ALA A 109 2.99 9.17 3.00
N LEU A 110 3.59 9.10 4.19
CA LEU A 110 4.93 8.52 4.44
C LEU A 110 4.94 6.99 4.64
N GLY A 111 3.76 6.37 4.81
CA GLY A 111 3.63 4.99 5.25
C GLY A 111 3.99 4.78 6.74
N HIS A 112 3.63 3.62 7.30
CA HIS A 112 3.77 3.36 8.74
C HIS A 112 5.21 3.05 9.18
N SER A 113 6.15 2.91 8.24
CA SER A 113 7.55 2.54 8.52
C SER A 113 8.45 3.76 8.77
N ALA A 114 7.97 4.99 8.54
CA ALA A 114 8.70 6.25 8.71
C ALA A 114 8.88 6.65 10.19
N ARG A 115 9.52 5.77 10.98
CA ARG A 115 9.67 5.91 12.43
C ARG A 115 10.48 7.13 12.84
N ASP A 116 11.51 7.47 12.07
CA ASP A 116 12.30 8.68 12.25
C ASP A 116 11.43 9.93 12.07
N THR A 117 10.62 9.98 11.01
CA THR A 117 9.69 11.09 10.77
C THR A 117 8.64 11.19 11.87
N PHE A 118 8.08 10.08 12.37
CA PHE A 118 7.15 10.12 13.51
C PHE A 118 7.80 10.68 14.78
N ARG A 119 9.07 10.36 15.06
CA ARG A 119 9.78 10.97 16.20
C ARG A 119 10.00 12.46 16.01
N MET A 120 10.34 12.90 14.80
CA MET A 120 10.47 14.33 14.49
C MET A 120 9.13 15.05 14.69
N LEU A 121 8.03 14.52 14.14
CA LEU A 121 6.70 15.10 14.30
C LEU A 121 6.31 15.18 15.78
N HIS A 122 6.65 14.17 16.57
CA HIS A 122 6.42 14.17 18.02
C HIS A 122 7.20 15.29 18.70
N GLY A 123 8.50 15.42 18.37
CA GLY A 123 9.36 16.48 18.88
C GLY A 123 8.91 17.89 18.49
N ARG A 124 8.22 18.02 17.36
CA ARG A 124 7.60 19.26 16.88
C ARG A 124 6.20 19.53 17.45
N GLY A 125 5.73 18.70 18.39
CA GLY A 125 4.43 18.88 19.04
C GLY A 125 3.23 18.57 18.15
N VAL A 126 3.44 17.90 17.02
CA VAL A 126 2.33 17.45 16.16
C VAL A 126 1.55 16.37 16.90
N PHE A 127 0.24 16.58 17.00
CA PHE A 127 -0.66 15.67 17.70
C PHE A 127 -0.60 14.26 17.11
N MET A 128 -0.42 13.26 17.99
CA MET A 128 -0.40 11.85 17.64
C MET A 128 -0.99 11.00 18.75
N GLU A 129 -1.66 9.91 18.37
CA GLU A 129 -2.28 8.97 19.29
C GLU A 129 -1.82 7.55 19.01
N ALA A 130 -1.69 6.75 20.07
CA ALA A 130 -1.38 5.33 19.95
C ALA A 130 -2.57 4.59 19.30
N LYS A 131 -2.31 3.94 18.17
CA LYS A 131 -3.31 3.14 17.44
C LYS A 131 -3.02 1.65 17.60
N PRO A 132 -3.98 0.82 18.06
CA PRO A 132 -3.82 -0.63 18.10
C PRO A 132 -3.49 -1.21 16.71
N PHE A 133 -2.66 -2.24 16.70
CA PHE A 133 -2.24 -2.97 15.50
C PHE A 133 -2.03 -4.45 15.82
N SER A 134 -1.82 -5.26 14.77
CA SER A 134 -1.64 -6.71 14.88
C SER A 134 -0.21 -7.12 14.56
N VAL A 135 0.23 -8.19 15.22
CA VAL A 135 1.53 -8.84 14.99
C VAL A 135 1.32 -10.36 14.95
N GLY A 136 2.25 -11.08 14.34
CA GLY A 136 2.17 -12.53 14.22
C GLY A 136 3.30 -13.08 13.35
N PHE A 137 3.06 -14.23 12.74
CA PHE A 137 4.04 -14.95 11.95
C PHE A 137 3.56 -15.15 10.51
N ARG A 138 4.52 -15.32 9.59
CA ARG A 138 4.25 -15.93 8.29
C ARG A 138 4.15 -17.44 8.50
N ILE A 139 3.15 -18.05 7.88
CA ILE A 139 2.95 -19.49 7.87
C ILE A 139 2.85 -19.95 6.42
N GLU A 140 3.47 -21.08 6.13
CA GLU A 140 3.58 -21.63 4.78
C GLU A 140 3.06 -23.06 4.76
N HIS A 141 2.37 -23.41 3.68
CA HIS A 141 1.91 -24.75 3.38
C HIS A 141 2.06 -24.99 1.87
N PRO A 142 2.19 -26.24 1.42
CA PRO A 142 2.15 -26.52 -0.02
C PRO A 142 0.86 -25.98 -0.64
N GLN A 143 0.96 -25.21 -1.74
CA GLN A 143 -0.20 -24.63 -2.42
C GLN A 143 -1.23 -25.71 -2.82
N SER A 144 -0.76 -26.90 -3.20
CA SER A 144 -1.61 -28.05 -3.55
C SER A 144 -2.51 -28.54 -2.41
N LEU A 145 -2.12 -28.31 -1.14
CA LEU A 145 -2.96 -28.60 0.01
C LEU A 145 -4.17 -27.66 0.03
N ILE A 146 -3.93 -26.35 -0.13
CA ILE A 146 -4.97 -25.32 -0.14
C ILE A 146 -5.88 -25.48 -1.37
N ASP A 147 -5.29 -25.73 -2.55
CA ASP A 147 -6.05 -25.95 -3.79
C ASP A 147 -7.03 -27.10 -3.66
N ARG A 148 -6.59 -28.24 -3.12
CA ARG A 148 -7.49 -29.39 -2.90
C ARG A 148 -8.56 -29.08 -1.86
N ALA A 149 -8.22 -28.41 -0.77
CA ALA A 149 -9.17 -28.08 0.29
C ALA A 149 -10.26 -27.10 -0.17
N ARG A 150 -9.94 -26.18 -1.09
CA ARG A 150 -10.86 -25.13 -1.54
C ARG A 150 -11.57 -25.45 -2.85
N LEU A 151 -10.90 -26.12 -3.79
CA LEU A 151 -11.37 -26.36 -5.15
C LEU A 151 -11.65 -27.84 -5.44
N GLY A 152 -11.17 -28.76 -4.60
CA GLY A 152 -11.37 -30.20 -4.77
C GLY A 152 -10.88 -30.68 -6.14
N LYS A 153 -11.77 -31.33 -6.91
CA LYS A 153 -11.48 -31.83 -8.26
C LYS A 153 -11.16 -30.76 -9.29
N TYR A 154 -11.42 -29.48 -8.99
CA TYR A 154 -11.14 -28.35 -9.87
C TYR A 154 -9.79 -27.66 -9.57
N ALA A 155 -9.01 -28.19 -8.62
CA ALA A 155 -7.65 -27.73 -8.38
C ALA A 155 -6.83 -27.77 -9.69
N GLY A 156 -6.11 -26.68 -9.99
CA GLY A 156 -5.34 -26.53 -11.23
C GLY A 156 -6.12 -25.97 -12.43
N HIS A 157 -7.43 -25.68 -12.29
CA HIS A 157 -8.20 -25.10 -13.38
C HIS A 157 -7.71 -23.67 -13.70
N PRO A 158 -7.28 -23.35 -14.95
CA PRO A 158 -6.65 -22.06 -15.28
C PRO A 158 -7.49 -20.83 -14.94
N LYS A 159 -8.82 -20.91 -15.08
CA LYS A 159 -9.74 -19.79 -14.74
C LYS A 159 -9.94 -19.57 -13.24
N LEU A 160 -9.65 -20.56 -12.40
CA LEU A 160 -9.80 -20.44 -10.94
C LEU A 160 -8.50 -19.95 -10.30
N GLY A 161 -7.36 -20.26 -10.92
CA GLY A 161 -6.04 -19.91 -10.40
C GLY A 161 -5.70 -20.67 -9.12
N ALA A 162 -4.66 -20.19 -8.44
CA ALA A 162 -4.24 -20.72 -7.15
C ALA A 162 -5.25 -20.34 -6.05
N ALA A 163 -5.63 -21.31 -5.23
CA ALA A 163 -6.65 -21.12 -4.21
C ALA A 163 -6.19 -20.23 -3.05
N ASP A 164 -7.16 -19.52 -2.50
CA ASP A 164 -7.00 -18.51 -1.48
C ASP A 164 -7.79 -18.90 -0.21
N TYR A 165 -7.42 -18.37 0.95
CA TYR A 165 -8.18 -18.52 2.18
C TYR A 165 -8.21 -17.25 3.03
N LYS A 166 -9.24 -17.15 3.87
CA LYS A 166 -9.39 -16.13 4.92
C LYS A 166 -9.94 -16.82 6.17
N LEU A 167 -9.20 -16.75 7.27
CA LEU A 167 -9.52 -17.40 8.54
C LEU A 167 -9.59 -16.38 9.66
N VAL A 168 -10.50 -16.60 10.61
CA VAL A 168 -10.62 -15.87 11.87
C VAL A 168 -10.93 -16.88 12.98
N HIS A 169 -10.26 -16.75 14.12
CA HIS A 169 -10.50 -17.54 15.32
C HIS A 169 -10.51 -16.62 16.54
N HIS A 170 -11.55 -16.73 17.37
CA HIS A 170 -11.63 -16.05 18.65
C HIS A 170 -11.12 -17.00 19.73
N ALA A 171 -9.91 -16.74 20.22
CA ALA A 171 -9.27 -17.59 21.20
C ALA A 171 -9.88 -17.40 22.60
N SER A 172 -9.76 -18.43 23.44
CA SER A 172 -10.26 -18.42 24.83
C SER A 172 -9.63 -17.33 25.71
N ASN A 173 -8.48 -16.79 25.32
CA ASN A 173 -7.81 -15.66 26.00
C ASN A 173 -8.36 -14.27 25.60
N GLY A 174 -9.49 -14.22 24.88
CA GLY A 174 -10.13 -12.98 24.44
C GLY A 174 -9.44 -12.29 23.27
N ARG A 175 -8.39 -12.88 22.67
CA ARG A 175 -7.74 -12.35 21.46
C ARG A 175 -8.36 -12.96 20.21
N SER A 176 -8.36 -12.17 19.13
CA SER A 176 -8.73 -12.65 17.80
C SER A 176 -7.47 -12.91 16.98
N VAL A 177 -7.37 -14.11 16.42
CA VAL A 177 -6.33 -14.51 15.47
C VAL A 177 -6.95 -14.55 14.08
N TYR A 178 -6.26 -14.05 13.08
CA TYR A 178 -6.77 -14.04 11.72
C TYR A 178 -5.64 -14.09 10.69
N SER A 179 -5.95 -14.62 9.51
CA SER A 179 -5.03 -14.60 8.37
C SER A 179 -4.98 -13.19 7.75
N PHE A 180 -3.80 -12.68 7.46
CA PHE A 180 -3.61 -11.37 6.83
C PHE A 180 -2.61 -11.48 5.67
N CYS A 181 -2.89 -10.75 4.58
CA CYS A 181 -2.03 -10.71 3.38
C CYS A 181 -1.62 -12.13 2.88
N MET A 182 -2.59 -13.05 2.81
CA MET A 182 -2.40 -14.42 2.31
C MET A 182 -2.09 -14.37 0.81
N CYS A 183 -0.97 -14.95 0.37
CA CYS A 183 -0.49 -14.92 -1.01
C CYS A 183 -0.51 -16.34 -1.61
N PRO A 184 -1.40 -16.64 -2.58
CA PRO A 184 -1.41 -17.92 -3.27
C PRO A 184 -0.12 -18.13 -4.07
N GLY A 185 0.59 -19.23 -3.81
CA GLY A 185 1.76 -19.66 -4.59
C GLY A 185 2.97 -18.72 -4.59
N GLY A 186 3.08 -17.83 -3.59
CA GLY A 186 4.21 -16.91 -3.43
C GLY A 186 5.06 -17.19 -2.20
#